data_AF-A0A9W7GGH9-F1
#
_entry.id   AF-A0A9W7GGH9-F1
#
_cell.length_a   1.000
_cell.length_b   1.000
_cell.length_c   1.000
_cell.angle_alpha   90.00
_cell.angle_beta   90.00
_cell.angle_gamma   90.00
#
_symmetry.space_group_name_H-M   'P 1'
#
loop_
_entity.id
_entity.type
_entity.pdbx_description
1 polymer ?
#
loop_
_entity_poly.entity_id
_entity_poly.type
_entity_poly.pdbx_seq_one_letter_code
_entity_poly.pdbx_strand_id
1 'polypeptide(L)'
;MKKVLDLMSLNATNHTYSLQKWKILEEAMKGISEDDYAEFDLRDSIDKMFDGFVQWGITNGTDGILHPQPTPDDNVNHNGSDYWDGMSNYLEHYLTPMGVDDDIIDGASKVQIQQPCNYNSNIAYYSSMLSLWKGDGINDHAWSIPRGVKNLLAASFGTLGSGSAFFHGSGTQLGCRIDNAPIGHIALTAYQAAVSSLVYDEVVTHVMPKEEMVNGTKMGTRVINEFVNIFQQQSVFEWDDSILTLNQYFQGDYKLTFAAIVTLNARLELPSRVGDLLLKFLCQVFGFDQTMTDFLFKGYDTRLQTLLLTSPQLSSSDKRVLLKRGLGVLVKIGYAMTWQEELFVGPWLDSPGANKIGALVMPLVNAAADELTGIRPWG
;
A
#
# COMPACT_ATOMS: atom_id res chain seq x y z
N MET A 1 -12.18 -20.03 0.50
CA MET A 1 -10.73 -19.89 0.76
C MET A 1 -9.92 -21.07 0.25
N LYS A 2 -10.17 -22.32 0.67
CA LYS A 2 -9.46 -23.51 0.15
C LYS A 2 -9.38 -23.60 -1.39
N LYS A 3 -10.49 -23.38 -2.10
CA LYS A 3 -10.54 -23.34 -3.58
C LYS A 3 -9.71 -22.19 -4.18
N VAL A 4 -9.58 -21.05 -3.48
CA VAL A 4 -8.72 -19.94 -3.86
C VAL A 4 -7.24 -20.31 -3.65
N LEU A 5 -6.92 -20.97 -2.54
CA LEU A 5 -5.58 -21.48 -2.22
C LEU A 5 -5.11 -22.58 -3.19
N ASP A 6 -6.03 -23.47 -3.60
CA ASP A 6 -5.76 -24.51 -4.59
C ASP A 6 -5.46 -23.88 -5.97
N LEU A 7 -6.14 -22.79 -6.32
CA LEU A 7 -5.87 -22.04 -7.56
C LEU A 7 -4.53 -21.27 -7.50
N MET A 8 -4.13 -20.76 -6.34
CA MET A 8 -2.86 -20.05 -6.16
C MET A 8 -1.63 -20.97 -6.09
N SER A 9 -1.77 -22.19 -5.53
CA SER A 9 -0.66 -23.13 -5.31
C SER A 9 -0.33 -24.02 -6.52
N LEU A 10 -1.28 -24.22 -7.44
CA LEU A 10 -1.12 -25.13 -8.57
C LEU A 10 -0.20 -24.63 -9.71
N ASN A 11 0.15 -23.34 -9.78
CA ASN A 11 0.49 -22.75 -11.08
C ASN A 11 1.72 -21.82 -11.16
N ALA A 12 2.68 -21.95 -10.24
CA ALA A 12 4.01 -21.27 -10.30
C ALA A 12 4.71 -21.33 -11.68
N THR A 13 4.29 -22.21 -12.59
CA THR A 13 4.93 -22.52 -13.87
C THR A 13 4.15 -22.16 -15.15
N ASN A 14 2.88 -21.70 -15.10
CA ASN A 14 2.08 -21.42 -16.31
C ASN A 14 1.60 -19.96 -16.40
N HIS A 15 1.91 -19.28 -17.50
CA HIS A 15 1.70 -17.84 -17.76
C HIS A 15 0.23 -17.34 -17.90
N THR A 16 -0.76 -18.00 -17.28
CA THR A 16 -2.20 -17.65 -17.34
C THR A 16 -2.72 -17.06 -16.02
N TYR A 17 -1.95 -16.16 -15.41
CA TYR A 17 -2.18 -15.66 -14.05
C TYR A 17 -3.32 -14.63 -13.93
N SER A 18 -3.49 -13.75 -14.90
CA SER A 18 -4.42 -12.61 -14.88
C SER A 18 -5.90 -13.04 -14.83
N LEU A 19 -6.29 -14.02 -15.63
CA LEU A 19 -7.66 -14.56 -15.63
C LEU A 19 -8.04 -15.27 -14.32
N GLN A 20 -7.06 -15.90 -13.69
CA GLN A 20 -7.25 -16.65 -12.45
C GLN A 20 -7.35 -15.71 -11.24
N LYS A 21 -6.58 -14.60 -11.24
CA LYS A 21 -6.75 -13.52 -10.24
C LYS A 21 -8.19 -13.02 -10.22
N TRP A 22 -8.78 -12.78 -11.40
CA TRP A 22 -10.16 -12.32 -11.50
C TRP A 22 -11.17 -13.32 -10.98
N LYS A 23 -11.05 -14.59 -11.37
CA LYS A 23 -11.92 -15.64 -10.82
C LYS A 23 -11.76 -15.82 -9.31
N ILE A 24 -10.55 -15.65 -8.78
CA ILE A 24 -10.29 -15.68 -7.34
C ILE A 24 -10.99 -14.51 -6.65
N LEU A 25 -10.87 -13.30 -7.21
CA LEU A 25 -11.51 -12.10 -6.68
C LEU A 25 -13.03 -12.26 -6.72
N GLU A 26 -13.59 -12.64 -7.88
CA GLU A 26 -15.02 -12.90 -8.07
C GLU A 26 -15.55 -13.96 -7.11
N GLU A 27 -14.88 -15.11 -6.97
CA GLU A 27 -15.29 -16.17 -6.05
C GLU A 27 -15.18 -15.71 -4.58
N ALA A 28 -14.19 -14.88 -4.25
CA ALA A 28 -14.05 -14.31 -2.91
C ALA A 28 -15.13 -13.26 -2.61
N MET A 29 -15.57 -12.55 -3.65
CA MET A 29 -16.60 -11.50 -3.66
C MET A 29 -18.02 -12.07 -3.60
N LYS A 30 -18.30 -13.25 -4.18
CA LYS A 30 -19.61 -13.92 -4.09
C LYS A 30 -20.13 -14.18 -2.66
N GLY A 31 -19.26 -14.11 -1.65
CA GLY A 31 -19.63 -14.25 -0.24
C GLY A 31 -20.01 -12.94 0.47
N ILE A 32 -19.99 -11.81 -0.24
CA ILE A 32 -20.31 -10.48 0.29
C ILE A 32 -21.76 -10.14 -0.09
N SER A 33 -22.56 -9.60 0.85
CA SER A 33 -23.97 -9.29 0.57
C SER A 33 -24.10 -8.05 -0.32
N GLU A 34 -25.13 -7.98 -1.16
CA GLU A 34 -25.42 -6.82 -2.04
C GLU A 34 -25.58 -5.51 -1.25
N ASP A 35 -26.12 -5.57 -0.03
CA ASP A 35 -26.26 -4.40 0.84
C ASP A 35 -24.89 -3.86 1.29
N ASP A 36 -23.89 -4.73 1.45
CA ASP A 36 -22.53 -4.31 1.77
C ASP A 36 -21.81 -3.73 0.54
N TYR A 37 -22.20 -4.13 -0.67
CA TYR A 37 -21.67 -3.58 -1.94
C TYR A 37 -22.14 -2.16 -2.21
N ALA A 38 -23.40 -1.86 -1.89
CA ALA A 38 -24.03 -0.59 -2.23
C ALA A 38 -23.36 0.63 -1.58
N GLU A 39 -22.59 0.44 -0.50
CA GLU A 39 -21.94 1.55 0.22
C GLU A 39 -20.66 2.05 -0.46
N PHE A 40 -19.98 1.25 -1.30
CA PHE A 40 -18.68 1.65 -1.88
C PHE A 40 -18.46 1.37 -3.37
N ASP A 41 -19.34 0.60 -4.04
CA ASP A 41 -19.18 0.18 -5.44
C ASP A 41 -17.72 -0.17 -5.82
N LEU A 42 -17.07 -0.91 -4.92
CA LEU A 42 -15.65 -1.25 -5.03
C LEU A 42 -15.38 -2.09 -6.28
N ARG A 43 -16.37 -2.85 -6.72
CA ARG A 43 -16.31 -3.62 -7.95
C ARG A 43 -16.14 -2.69 -9.15
N ASP A 44 -17.01 -1.69 -9.29
CA ASP A 44 -16.92 -0.71 -10.38
C ASP A 44 -15.58 0.03 -10.37
N SER A 45 -15.03 0.37 -9.21
CA SER A 45 -13.68 0.96 -9.12
C SER A 45 -12.59 0.04 -9.65
N ILE A 46 -12.59 -1.23 -9.25
CA ILE A 46 -11.57 -2.21 -9.69
C ILE A 46 -11.74 -2.46 -11.19
N ASP A 47 -12.97 -2.67 -11.66
CA ASP A 47 -13.28 -2.87 -13.07
C ASP A 47 -12.81 -1.66 -13.91
N LYS A 48 -13.09 -0.42 -13.49
CA LYS A 48 -12.62 0.81 -14.16
C LYS A 48 -11.11 0.99 -14.15
N MET A 49 -10.42 0.59 -13.08
CA MET A 49 -8.94 0.62 -13.05
C MET A 49 -8.34 -0.37 -14.06
N PHE A 50 -8.94 -1.55 -14.18
CA PHE A 50 -8.53 -2.54 -15.19
C PHE A 50 -8.87 -2.09 -16.60
N ASP A 51 -10.07 -1.57 -16.83
CA ASP A 51 -10.47 -1.00 -18.12
C ASP A 51 -9.54 0.16 -18.51
N GLY A 52 -9.19 1.02 -17.55
CA GLY A 52 -8.21 2.09 -17.74
C GLY A 52 -6.81 1.56 -18.08
N PHE A 53 -6.34 0.48 -17.43
CA PHE A 53 -5.07 -0.17 -17.74
C PHE A 53 -5.07 -0.78 -19.15
N VAL A 54 -6.17 -1.43 -19.52
CA VAL A 54 -6.34 -2.04 -20.84
C VAL A 54 -6.44 -0.95 -21.90
N GLN A 55 -7.24 0.09 -21.68
CA GLN A 55 -7.36 1.23 -22.58
C GLN A 55 -6.02 1.93 -22.76
N TRP A 56 -5.23 2.09 -21.69
CA TRP A 56 -3.83 2.54 -21.77
C TRP A 56 -2.99 1.59 -22.62
N GLY A 57 -3.00 0.29 -22.32
CA GLY A 57 -2.21 -0.72 -23.00
C GLY A 57 -2.59 -0.88 -24.48
N ILE A 58 -3.84 -0.64 -24.85
CA ILE A 58 -4.28 -0.58 -26.25
C ILE A 58 -3.79 0.71 -26.89
N THR A 59 -4.04 1.86 -26.27
CA THR A 59 -3.74 3.18 -26.88
C THR A 59 -2.23 3.40 -27.04
N ASN A 60 -1.43 2.94 -26.07
CA ASN A 60 0.01 3.15 -26.03
C ASN A 60 0.83 1.89 -26.38
N GLY A 61 0.24 0.69 -26.33
CA GLY A 61 0.91 -0.57 -26.64
C GLY A 61 0.71 -1.07 -28.07
N THR A 62 -0.25 -0.55 -28.85
CA THR A 62 -0.47 -0.99 -30.25
C THR A 62 0.64 -0.59 -31.21
N ASP A 63 1.46 0.40 -30.88
CA ASP A 63 2.57 0.82 -31.75
C ASP A 63 3.84 -0.02 -31.52
N GLY A 64 3.85 -0.94 -30.53
CA GLY A 64 5.01 -1.77 -30.21
C GLY A 64 6.23 -0.98 -29.72
N ILE A 65 6.08 0.33 -29.58
CA ILE A 65 7.06 1.25 -29.04
C ILE A 65 6.48 1.67 -27.69
N LEU A 66 6.73 0.88 -26.64
CA LEU A 66 7.04 1.52 -25.36
C LEU A 66 8.14 2.51 -25.74
N HIS A 67 7.87 3.82 -25.62
CA HIS A 67 8.86 4.86 -25.95
C HIS A 67 10.22 4.36 -25.46
N PRO A 68 11.21 4.16 -26.36
CA PRO A 68 12.48 3.59 -25.98
C PRO A 68 12.96 4.38 -24.77
N GLN A 69 13.39 3.65 -23.73
CA GLN A 69 14.00 4.20 -22.53
C GLN A 69 14.76 5.47 -22.92
N PRO A 70 14.39 6.67 -22.39
CA PRO A 70 15.08 7.88 -22.76
C PRO A 70 16.56 7.62 -22.59
N THR A 71 17.33 7.81 -23.67
CA THR A 71 18.76 7.58 -23.58
C THR A 71 19.33 8.61 -22.60
N PRO A 72 20.44 8.32 -21.89
CA PRO A 72 21.04 9.29 -20.97
C PRO A 72 21.36 10.66 -21.59
N ASP A 73 21.34 10.76 -22.93
CA ASP A 73 21.59 11.97 -23.71
C ASP A 73 20.31 12.75 -24.11
N ASP A 74 19.11 12.24 -23.82
CA ASP A 74 17.84 12.93 -24.11
C ASP A 74 17.56 14.00 -23.04
N ASN A 75 18.38 15.05 -23.03
CA ASN A 75 18.11 16.32 -22.32
C ASN A 75 17.00 17.12 -23.02
N VAL A 76 15.89 16.48 -23.36
CA VAL A 76 14.68 17.17 -23.80
C VAL A 76 14.04 17.73 -22.53
N ASN A 77 13.90 19.06 -22.49
CA ASN A 77 13.20 19.76 -21.44
C ASN A 77 11.70 19.35 -21.50
N HIS A 78 11.34 18.26 -20.83
CA HIS A 78 9.96 17.78 -20.64
C HIS A 78 9.24 18.73 -19.67
N ASN A 79 8.98 19.96 -20.12
CA ASN A 79 8.09 20.91 -19.44
C ASN A 79 6.60 20.59 -19.68
N GLY A 80 6.30 19.49 -20.37
CA GLY A 80 5.00 18.83 -20.36
C GLY A 80 5.14 17.50 -19.64
N SER A 81 4.44 17.32 -18.53
CA SER A 81 4.34 16.08 -17.78
C SER A 81 3.70 14.99 -18.64
N ASP A 82 4.48 14.26 -19.43
CA ASP A 82 3.99 13.01 -19.98
C ASP A 82 3.98 11.98 -18.84
N TYR A 83 2.87 11.96 -18.11
CA TYR A 83 2.66 11.04 -16.99
C TYR A 83 2.64 9.57 -17.44
N TRP A 84 2.66 9.32 -18.75
CA TRP A 84 2.86 8.03 -19.38
C TRP A 84 4.33 7.67 -19.65
N ASP A 85 5.28 8.59 -19.42
CA ASP A 85 6.69 8.28 -19.55
C ASP A 85 7.11 7.16 -18.60
N GLY A 86 7.98 6.28 -19.10
CA GLY A 86 8.51 5.16 -18.34
C GLY A 86 9.50 5.62 -17.26
N MET A 87 9.47 5.00 -16.08
CA MET A 87 10.56 5.14 -15.11
C MET A 87 11.79 4.35 -15.59
N SER A 88 12.97 4.96 -15.51
CA SER A 88 14.18 4.46 -16.19
C SER A 88 14.92 3.31 -15.49
N ASN A 89 14.41 2.80 -14.35
CA ASN A 89 15.23 2.00 -13.42
C ASN A 89 14.62 0.61 -13.09
N TYR A 90 14.02 -0.09 -14.05
CA TYR A 90 13.40 -1.39 -13.77
C TYR A 90 14.35 -2.58 -13.94
N LEU A 91 14.36 -3.45 -12.91
CA LEU A 91 15.24 -4.62 -12.79
C LEU A 91 14.75 -5.88 -13.55
N GLU A 92 13.46 -5.98 -13.87
CA GLU A 92 12.89 -7.11 -14.62
C GLU A 92 12.90 -6.76 -16.13
N HIS A 93 13.93 -7.19 -16.86
CA HIS A 93 14.10 -6.86 -18.28
C HIS A 93 13.24 -7.70 -19.25
N TYR A 94 12.24 -8.43 -18.77
CA TYR A 94 11.46 -9.36 -19.59
C TYR A 94 10.00 -8.92 -19.70
N LEU A 95 9.69 -8.22 -20.79
CA LEU A 95 8.30 -7.97 -21.18
C LEU A 95 7.57 -9.31 -21.33
N THR A 96 6.48 -9.46 -20.58
CA THR A 96 5.68 -10.67 -20.57
C THR A 96 4.24 -10.33 -20.99
N PRO A 97 3.64 -11.02 -21.98
CA PRO A 97 2.25 -10.80 -22.31
C PRO A 97 1.35 -10.98 -21.08
N MET A 98 0.31 -10.15 -20.94
CA MET A 98 -0.62 -10.21 -19.80
C MET A 98 -1.29 -11.60 -19.64
N GLY A 99 -1.36 -12.38 -20.72
CA GLY A 99 -1.92 -13.74 -20.70
C GLY A 99 -3.44 -13.78 -20.47
N VAL A 100 -4.13 -12.67 -20.76
CA VAL A 100 -5.59 -12.60 -20.88
C VAL A 100 -5.96 -12.78 -22.35
N ASP A 101 -7.00 -13.58 -22.59
CA ASP A 101 -7.54 -13.77 -23.94
C ASP A 101 -8.33 -12.54 -24.41
N ASP A 102 -8.22 -12.19 -25.68
CA ASP A 102 -8.96 -11.05 -26.28
C ASP A 102 -10.48 -11.28 -26.22
N ASP A 103 -10.92 -12.54 -26.15
CA ASP A 103 -12.32 -12.92 -25.95
C ASP A 103 -12.88 -12.49 -24.58
N ILE A 104 -12.00 -12.16 -23.63
CA ILE A 104 -12.37 -11.75 -22.27
C ILE A 104 -12.19 -10.24 -22.10
N ILE A 105 -11.08 -9.72 -22.62
CA ILE A 105 -10.80 -8.29 -22.65
C ILE A 105 -10.20 -7.96 -24.01
N ASP A 106 -10.93 -7.23 -24.86
CA ASP A 106 -10.47 -6.85 -26.20
C ASP A 106 -9.10 -6.16 -26.12
N GLY A 107 -8.13 -6.66 -26.91
CA GLY A 107 -6.77 -6.12 -26.98
C GLY A 107 -5.84 -6.49 -25.83
N ALA A 108 -6.28 -7.27 -24.83
CA ALA A 108 -5.42 -7.67 -23.71
C ALA A 108 -4.23 -8.56 -24.12
N SER A 109 -4.35 -9.32 -25.21
CA SER A 109 -3.26 -10.12 -25.77
C SER A 109 -2.07 -9.26 -26.24
N LYS A 110 -2.32 -7.98 -26.51
CA LYS A 110 -1.33 -6.99 -26.96
C LYS A 110 -0.59 -6.32 -25.81
N VAL A 111 -1.11 -6.41 -24.58
CA VAL A 111 -0.55 -5.73 -23.42
C VAL A 111 0.67 -6.51 -22.90
N GLN A 112 1.80 -5.82 -22.81
CA GLN A 112 3.03 -6.33 -22.19
C GLN A 112 3.14 -5.84 -20.75
N ILE A 113 3.47 -6.75 -19.83
CA ILE A 113 3.73 -6.49 -18.42
C ILE A 113 5.24 -6.34 -18.23
N GLN A 114 5.67 -5.20 -17.66
CA GLN A 114 7.09 -4.91 -17.46
C GLN A 114 7.71 -5.73 -16.33
N GLN A 115 7.03 -5.84 -15.19
CA GLN A 115 7.52 -6.58 -14.02
C GLN A 115 6.51 -7.68 -13.63
N PRO A 116 6.46 -8.82 -14.34
CA PRO A 116 5.47 -9.85 -14.12
C PRO A 116 5.44 -10.39 -12.68
N CYS A 117 6.58 -10.46 -11.98
CA CYS A 117 6.59 -10.96 -10.60
C CYS A 117 5.94 -9.95 -9.65
N ASN A 118 6.33 -8.68 -9.73
CA ASN A 118 5.74 -7.60 -8.93
C ASN A 118 4.28 -7.36 -9.28
N TYR A 119 3.92 -7.41 -10.57
CA TYR A 119 2.53 -7.36 -11.03
C TYR A 119 1.68 -8.47 -10.39
N ASN A 120 2.25 -9.67 -10.23
CA ASN A 120 1.55 -10.83 -9.66
C ASN A 120 1.46 -10.83 -8.14
N SER A 121 2.48 -10.37 -7.44
CA SER A 121 2.49 -10.32 -5.97
C SER A 121 1.36 -9.44 -5.39
N ASN A 122 0.87 -8.47 -6.17
CA ASN A 122 -0.23 -7.58 -5.79
C ASN A 122 -1.56 -8.26 -5.44
N ILE A 123 -1.72 -9.55 -5.76
CA ILE A 123 -2.85 -10.34 -5.26
C ILE A 123 -2.94 -10.35 -3.73
N ALA A 124 -1.81 -10.19 -3.04
CA ALA A 124 -1.75 -10.12 -1.59
C ALA A 124 -2.57 -8.93 -1.02
N TYR A 125 -2.65 -7.80 -1.73
CA TYR A 125 -3.44 -6.65 -1.27
C TYR A 125 -4.93 -6.93 -1.29
N TYR A 126 -5.43 -7.65 -2.31
CA TYR A 126 -6.83 -8.08 -2.32
C TYR A 126 -7.13 -9.09 -1.21
N SER A 127 -6.17 -9.95 -0.84
CA SER A 127 -6.31 -10.81 0.33
C SER A 127 -6.45 -9.99 1.62
N SER A 128 -5.68 -8.92 1.78
CA SER A 128 -5.81 -7.98 2.90
C SER A 128 -7.16 -7.25 2.91
N MET A 129 -7.61 -6.76 1.75
CA MET A 129 -8.94 -6.17 1.55
C MET A 129 -10.04 -7.13 2.01
N LEU A 130 -10.03 -8.38 1.52
CA LEU A 130 -11.02 -9.39 1.88
C LEU A 130 -10.98 -9.73 3.37
N SER A 131 -9.79 -9.75 3.97
CA SER A 131 -9.62 -10.01 5.41
C SER A 131 -10.21 -8.89 6.27
N LEU A 132 -10.01 -7.64 5.87
CA LEU A 132 -10.61 -6.46 6.51
C LEU A 132 -12.13 -6.45 6.35
N TRP A 133 -12.60 -6.82 5.16
CA TRP A 133 -14.02 -6.80 4.83
C TRP A 133 -14.82 -7.86 5.57
N LYS A 134 -14.36 -9.11 5.54
CA LYS A 134 -15.09 -10.24 6.12
C LYS A 134 -15.06 -10.25 7.64
N GLY A 135 -14.14 -9.51 8.27
CA GLY A 135 -13.86 -9.63 9.70
C GLY A 135 -13.20 -10.97 10.08
N ASP A 136 -12.89 -11.83 9.10
CA ASP A 136 -12.29 -13.16 9.27
C ASP A 136 -10.84 -13.10 9.78
N GLY A 137 -10.20 -11.93 9.65
CA GLY A 137 -8.86 -11.66 10.16
C GLY A 137 -8.86 -11.36 11.65
N ILE A 138 -8.99 -12.42 12.47
CA ILE A 138 -9.00 -12.41 13.94
C ILE A 138 -10.26 -11.72 14.49
N ASN A 139 -11.30 -12.50 14.80
CA ASN A 139 -12.50 -12.13 15.58
C ASN A 139 -13.16 -10.81 15.16
N ASP A 140 -14.46 -10.81 14.85
CA ASP A 140 -15.27 -9.56 14.74
C ASP A 140 -15.10 -8.58 15.93
N HIS A 141 -14.59 -9.07 17.07
CA HIS A 141 -14.21 -8.31 18.26
C HIS A 141 -12.81 -7.66 18.25
N ALA A 142 -11.89 -7.98 17.33
CA ALA A 142 -10.50 -7.47 17.37
C ALA A 142 -10.34 -6.09 16.74
N TRP A 143 -11.24 -5.71 15.82
CA TRP A 143 -11.24 -4.39 15.23
C TRP A 143 -12.32 -3.54 15.88
N SER A 144 -11.95 -2.83 16.94
CA SER A 144 -12.77 -1.84 17.64
C SER A 144 -12.99 -0.55 16.84
N ILE A 145 -12.53 -0.49 15.60
CA ILE A 145 -12.70 0.67 14.71
C ILE A 145 -14.10 0.66 14.06
N PRO A 146 -14.69 1.84 13.76
CA PRO A 146 -16.00 1.92 13.13
C PRO A 146 -16.04 1.21 11.77
N ARG A 147 -17.18 0.59 11.44
CA ARG A 147 -17.38 -0.16 10.18
C ARG A 147 -17.02 0.66 8.94
N GLY A 148 -17.44 1.93 8.88
CA GLY A 148 -17.11 2.81 7.75
C GLY A 148 -15.60 2.99 7.55
N VAL A 149 -14.80 3.00 8.63
CA VAL A 149 -13.33 3.06 8.53
C VAL A 149 -12.77 1.74 7.98
N LYS A 150 -13.31 0.59 8.40
CA LYS A 150 -12.91 -0.72 7.86
C LYS A 150 -13.20 -0.81 6.37
N ASN A 151 -14.39 -0.39 5.95
CA ASN A 151 -14.81 -0.41 4.55
C ASN A 151 -13.89 0.47 3.69
N LEU A 152 -13.55 1.67 4.16
CA LEU A 152 -12.59 2.57 3.52
C LEU A 152 -11.19 1.95 3.41
N LEU A 153 -10.67 1.35 4.48
CA LEU A 153 -9.38 0.67 4.45
C LEU A 153 -9.40 -0.49 3.45
N ALA A 154 -10.44 -1.31 3.45
CA ALA A 154 -10.60 -2.40 2.49
C ALA A 154 -10.60 -1.87 1.05
N ALA A 155 -11.39 -0.81 0.77
CA ALA A 155 -11.41 -0.17 -0.53
C ALA A 155 -10.01 0.31 -0.96
N SER A 156 -9.28 0.98 -0.05
CA SER A 156 -7.90 1.41 -0.33
C SER A 156 -6.92 0.26 -0.60
N PHE A 157 -7.07 -0.88 0.08
CA PHE A 157 -6.26 -2.06 -0.25
C PHE A 157 -6.59 -2.61 -1.64
N GLY A 158 -7.86 -2.57 -2.06
CA GLY A 158 -8.25 -2.88 -3.44
C GLY A 158 -7.61 -1.92 -4.44
N THR A 159 -7.65 -0.62 -4.15
CA THR A 159 -7.01 0.41 -4.99
C THR A 159 -5.49 0.28 -5.01
N LEU A 160 -4.84 -0.03 -3.89
CA LEU A 160 -3.40 -0.32 -3.84
C LEU A 160 -3.06 -1.55 -4.68
N GLY A 161 -3.83 -2.63 -4.56
CA GLY A 161 -3.62 -3.84 -5.37
C GLY A 161 -3.74 -3.58 -6.88
N SER A 162 -4.69 -2.73 -7.27
CA SER A 162 -4.89 -2.33 -8.67
C SER A 162 -3.82 -1.36 -9.14
N GLY A 163 -3.51 -0.35 -8.32
CA GLY A 163 -2.51 0.69 -8.59
C GLY A 163 -1.09 0.15 -8.71
N SER A 164 -0.71 -0.74 -7.80
CA SER A 164 0.57 -1.43 -7.84
C SER A 164 0.66 -2.35 -9.06
N ALA A 165 -0.41 -3.06 -9.41
CA ALA A 165 -0.45 -3.84 -10.63
C ALA A 165 -0.35 -2.93 -11.87
N PHE A 166 -0.98 -1.76 -11.86
CA PHE A 166 -0.83 -0.77 -12.91
C PHE A 166 0.63 -0.34 -13.03
N PHE A 167 1.26 0.09 -11.93
CA PHE A 167 2.65 0.54 -11.90
C PHE A 167 3.62 -0.52 -12.43
N HIS A 168 3.59 -1.72 -11.87
CA HIS A 168 4.50 -2.80 -12.26
C HIS A 168 4.16 -3.37 -13.65
N GLY A 169 2.93 -3.18 -14.12
CA GLY A 169 2.51 -3.53 -15.46
C GLY A 169 2.98 -2.53 -16.51
N SER A 170 2.76 -1.24 -16.28
CA SER A 170 2.95 -0.16 -17.25
C SER A 170 4.32 0.51 -17.18
N GLY A 171 4.94 0.53 -16.00
CA GLY A 171 6.17 1.27 -15.70
C GLY A 171 6.02 2.79 -15.74
N THR A 172 4.80 3.34 -15.68
CA THR A 172 4.56 4.78 -15.90
C THR A 172 4.58 5.61 -14.62
N GLN A 173 4.79 6.93 -14.75
CA GLN A 173 4.70 7.85 -13.61
C GLN A 173 3.32 7.88 -12.97
N LEU A 174 2.24 7.87 -13.77
CA LEU A 174 0.88 7.75 -13.25
C LEU A 174 0.71 6.46 -12.46
N GLY A 175 1.21 5.33 -12.98
CA GLY A 175 1.21 4.05 -12.27
C GLY A 175 1.86 4.18 -10.89
N CYS A 176 3.05 4.78 -10.83
CA CYS A 176 3.77 4.99 -9.57
C CYS A 176 2.98 5.83 -8.56
N ARG A 177 2.26 6.85 -9.03
CA ARG A 177 1.42 7.69 -8.15
C ARG A 177 0.21 6.94 -7.64
N ILE A 178 -0.45 6.14 -8.48
CA ILE A 178 -1.60 5.31 -8.10
C ILE A 178 -1.15 4.18 -7.16
N ASP A 179 0.07 3.68 -7.27
CA ASP A 179 0.68 2.71 -6.35
C ASP A 179 1.01 3.34 -4.98
N ASN A 180 1.71 4.47 -4.97
CA ASN A 180 2.22 5.07 -3.74
C ASN A 180 1.16 5.84 -2.92
N ALA A 181 0.21 6.51 -3.55
CA ALA A 181 -0.77 7.35 -2.84
C ALA A 181 -1.64 6.53 -1.85
N PRO A 182 -2.21 5.36 -2.22
CA PRO A 182 -2.92 4.49 -1.29
C PRO A 182 -2.11 4.06 -0.07
N ILE A 183 -0.80 3.86 -0.19
CA ILE A 183 0.06 3.47 0.94
C ILE A 183 -0.03 4.54 2.04
N GLY A 184 0.14 5.81 1.66
CA GLY A 184 -0.01 6.94 2.57
C GLY A 184 -1.43 7.06 3.14
N HIS A 185 -2.45 6.90 2.30
CA HIS A 185 -3.86 7.01 2.72
C HIS A 185 -4.26 5.92 3.72
N ILE A 186 -3.84 4.67 3.49
CA ILE A 186 -4.05 3.54 4.39
C ILE A 186 -3.34 3.81 5.71
N ALA A 187 -2.07 4.19 5.66
CA ALA A 187 -1.26 4.45 6.86
C ALA A 187 -1.91 5.55 7.72
N LEU A 188 -2.27 6.70 7.13
CA LEU A 188 -2.87 7.80 7.88
C LEU A 188 -4.23 7.41 8.44
N THR A 189 -5.08 6.73 7.66
CA THR A 189 -6.40 6.32 8.13
C THR A 189 -6.32 5.33 9.28
N ALA A 190 -5.44 4.33 9.17
CA ALA A 190 -5.20 3.37 10.24
C ALA A 190 -4.64 4.04 11.50
N TYR A 191 -3.70 4.97 11.32
CA TYR A 191 -3.13 5.77 12.41
C TYR A 191 -4.20 6.63 13.10
N GLN A 192 -4.98 7.39 12.33
CA GLN A 192 -6.07 8.24 12.85
C GLN A 192 -7.12 7.43 13.59
N ALA A 193 -7.44 6.22 13.10
CA ALA A 193 -8.30 5.30 13.81
C ALA A 193 -7.69 4.87 15.17
N ALA A 194 -6.39 4.59 15.21
CA ALA A 194 -5.70 4.20 16.44
C ALA A 194 -5.64 5.31 17.50
N VAL A 195 -5.55 6.58 17.09
CA VAL A 195 -5.53 7.73 18.02
C VAL A 195 -6.90 8.37 18.25
N SER A 196 -7.96 7.87 17.60
CA SER A 196 -9.30 8.47 17.63
C SER A 196 -9.95 8.54 19.02
N SER A 197 -9.50 7.72 19.97
CA SER A 197 -9.98 7.74 21.36
C SER A 197 -9.26 8.76 22.24
N LEU A 198 -8.19 9.39 21.74
CA LEU A 198 -7.47 10.44 22.45
C LEU A 198 -8.22 11.77 22.31
N VAL A 199 -7.93 12.73 23.21
CA VAL A 199 -8.37 14.12 23.00
C VAL A 199 -7.76 14.63 21.69
N TYR A 200 -8.61 15.22 20.84
CA TYR A 200 -8.17 15.73 19.55
C TYR A 200 -7.04 16.77 19.71
N ASP A 201 -5.91 16.46 19.09
CA ASP A 201 -4.79 17.38 18.85
C ASP A 201 -4.47 17.33 17.36
N GLU A 202 -4.40 18.49 16.72
CA GLU A 202 -4.22 18.60 15.26
C GLU A 202 -2.89 17.99 14.79
N VAL A 203 -1.80 18.18 15.55
CA VAL A 203 -0.47 17.70 15.21
C VAL A 203 -0.41 16.19 15.36
N VAL A 204 -0.98 15.66 16.45
CA VAL A 204 -1.04 14.21 16.67
C VAL A 204 -1.96 13.56 15.65
N THR A 205 -3.12 14.14 15.32
CA THR A 205 -4.10 13.51 14.42
C THR A 205 -3.66 13.50 12.95
N HIS A 206 -3.02 14.57 12.47
CA HIS A 206 -2.61 14.69 11.07
C HIS A 206 -1.14 14.34 10.84
N VAL A 207 -0.35 14.16 11.91
CA VAL A 207 1.08 13.85 11.84
C VAL A 207 1.84 14.86 10.97
N MET A 208 1.61 16.15 11.21
CA MET A 208 2.30 17.21 10.48
C MET A 208 2.50 18.46 11.35
N PRO A 209 3.51 19.30 11.05
CA PRO A 209 3.68 20.59 11.68
C PRO A 209 2.43 21.46 11.50
N LYS A 210 2.07 22.24 12.52
CA LYS A 210 0.84 23.05 12.49
C LYS A 210 0.92 24.12 11.40
N GLU A 211 2.10 24.69 11.23
CA GLU A 211 2.45 25.70 10.23
C GLU A 211 2.37 25.19 8.78
N GLU A 212 2.46 23.88 8.57
CA GLU A 212 2.32 23.23 7.26
C GLU A 212 0.88 22.79 6.96
N MET A 213 -0.02 22.83 7.96
CA MET A 213 -1.43 22.49 7.75
C MET A 213 -2.10 23.53 6.85
N VAL A 214 -2.46 23.10 5.65
CA VAL A 214 -3.24 23.93 4.73
C VAL A 214 -4.71 24.00 5.18
N ASN A 215 -5.37 25.10 4.84
CA ASN A 215 -6.81 25.22 5.05
C ASN A 215 -7.53 24.10 4.28
N GLY A 216 -8.29 23.28 5.00
CA GLY A 216 -8.96 22.12 4.42
C GLY A 216 -8.15 20.82 4.44
N THR A 217 -7.07 20.71 5.23
CA THR A 217 -6.40 19.43 5.53
C THR A 217 -7.45 18.36 5.90
N LYS A 218 -7.39 17.20 5.23
CA LYS A 218 -8.46 16.19 5.28
C LYS A 218 -8.08 15.03 6.19
N MET A 219 -9.09 14.46 6.84
CA MET A 219 -8.96 13.15 7.50
C MET A 219 -8.67 12.07 6.44
N GLY A 220 -7.88 11.06 6.80
CA GLY A 220 -7.54 9.95 5.92
C GLY A 220 -8.77 9.25 5.34
N THR A 221 -9.84 9.09 6.12
CA THR A 221 -11.12 8.54 5.65
C THR A 221 -11.72 9.33 4.49
N ARG A 222 -11.63 10.66 4.51
CA ARG A 222 -12.10 11.51 3.42
C ARG A 222 -11.18 11.45 2.22
N VAL A 223 -9.87 11.41 2.44
CA VAL A 223 -8.87 11.27 1.37
C VAL A 223 -9.08 9.96 0.61
N ILE A 224 -9.25 8.84 1.32
CA ILE A 224 -9.55 7.54 0.70
C ILE A 224 -10.83 7.62 -0.15
N ASN A 225 -11.91 8.16 0.43
CA ASN A 225 -13.19 8.23 -0.28
C ASN A 225 -13.08 9.03 -1.57
N GLU A 226 -12.42 10.19 -1.52
CA GLU A 226 -12.19 11.01 -2.72
C GLU A 226 -11.25 10.32 -3.72
N PHE A 227 -10.22 9.62 -3.24
CA PHE A 227 -9.30 8.86 -4.10
C PHE A 227 -10.01 7.73 -4.85
N VAL A 228 -10.87 6.95 -4.18
CA VAL A 228 -11.69 5.90 -4.82
C VAL A 228 -12.64 6.51 -5.86
N ASN A 229 -13.23 7.67 -5.54
CA ASN A 229 -14.15 8.36 -6.46
C ASN A 229 -13.47 8.87 -7.74
N ILE A 230 -12.17 9.17 -7.72
CA ILE A 230 -11.42 9.56 -8.93
C ILE A 230 -11.58 8.46 -10.00
N PHE A 231 -11.33 7.20 -9.64
CA PHE A 231 -11.43 6.08 -10.58
C PHE A 231 -12.86 5.79 -11.03
N GLN A 232 -13.86 6.08 -10.18
CA GLN A 232 -15.27 5.86 -10.51
C GLN A 232 -15.85 6.95 -11.40
N GLN A 233 -15.45 8.20 -11.22
CA GLN A 233 -16.18 9.35 -11.75
C GLN A 233 -15.42 10.07 -12.87
N GLN A 234 -14.11 9.89 -12.96
CA GLN A 234 -13.27 10.64 -13.88
C GLN A 234 -12.67 9.75 -14.95
N SER A 235 -12.34 10.37 -16.08
CA SER A 235 -11.60 9.70 -17.15
C SER A 235 -10.18 9.37 -16.71
N VAL A 236 -9.61 8.27 -17.22
CA VAL A 236 -8.20 7.88 -16.97
C VAL A 236 -7.21 9.02 -17.28
N PHE A 237 -7.55 9.89 -18.23
CA PHE A 237 -6.74 11.05 -18.61
C PHE A 237 -6.77 12.20 -17.58
N GLU A 238 -7.69 12.17 -16.61
CA GLU A 238 -7.85 13.18 -15.56
C GLU A 238 -7.34 12.70 -14.19
N TRP A 239 -6.98 11.41 -14.08
CA TRP A 239 -6.57 10.81 -12.82
C TRP A 239 -5.32 11.48 -12.25
N ASP A 240 -4.31 11.76 -13.07
CA ASP A 240 -3.05 12.32 -12.58
C ASP A 240 -3.24 13.66 -11.88
N ASP A 241 -3.92 14.60 -12.55
CA ASP A 241 -4.21 15.93 -12.03
C ASP A 241 -5.08 15.87 -10.77
N SER A 242 -6.05 14.97 -10.74
CA SER A 242 -6.95 14.82 -9.60
C SER A 242 -6.26 14.19 -8.39
N ILE A 243 -5.37 13.22 -8.61
CA ILE A 243 -4.55 12.62 -7.56
C ILE A 243 -3.57 13.66 -7.00
N LEU A 244 -2.89 14.43 -7.86
CA LEU A 244 -2.02 15.52 -7.43
C LEU A 244 -2.78 16.56 -6.61
N THR A 245 -3.97 16.95 -7.06
CA THR A 245 -4.83 17.90 -6.35
C THR A 245 -5.25 17.35 -5.00
N LEU A 246 -5.65 16.09 -4.93
CA LEU A 246 -6.02 15.45 -3.67
C LEU A 246 -4.83 15.38 -2.70
N ASN A 247 -3.64 15.04 -3.19
CA ASN A 247 -2.41 14.96 -2.41
C ASN A 247 -2.00 16.31 -1.81
N GLN A 248 -2.41 17.45 -2.37
CA GLN A 248 -2.17 18.77 -1.75
C GLN A 248 -2.88 18.94 -0.40
N TYR A 249 -3.97 18.21 -0.18
CA TYR A 249 -4.72 18.18 1.09
C TYR A 249 -4.28 17.03 2.02
N PHE A 250 -3.37 16.20 1.53
CA PHE A 250 -2.71 15.09 2.20
C PHE A 250 -1.19 15.27 2.03
N GLN A 251 -0.62 16.31 2.66
CA GLN A 251 0.82 16.60 2.55
C GLN A 251 1.69 15.69 3.44
N GLY A 252 1.11 14.63 4.00
CA GLY A 252 1.83 13.69 4.83
C GLY A 252 2.75 12.83 3.99
N ASP A 253 4.07 13.00 4.17
CA ASP A 253 5.03 11.96 3.76
C ASP A 253 4.60 10.64 4.42
N TYR A 254 4.33 9.60 3.63
CA TYR A 254 3.93 8.30 4.17
C TYR A 254 4.99 7.77 5.15
N LYS A 255 6.28 8.10 4.94
CA LYS A 255 7.37 7.77 5.87
C LYS A 255 7.16 8.42 7.23
N LEU A 256 6.73 9.68 7.26
CA LEU A 256 6.42 10.41 8.50
C LEU A 256 5.26 9.76 9.24
N THR A 257 4.22 9.35 8.51
CA THR A 257 3.08 8.61 9.09
C THR A 257 3.50 7.24 9.63
N PHE A 258 4.34 6.49 8.91
CA PHE A 258 4.90 5.22 9.43
C PHE A 258 5.75 5.44 10.68
N ALA A 259 6.60 6.47 10.69
CA ALA A 259 7.38 6.82 11.87
C ALA A 259 6.47 7.13 13.07
N ALA A 260 5.36 7.84 12.85
CA ALA A 260 4.36 8.12 13.88
C ALA A 260 3.63 6.86 14.37
N ILE A 261 3.26 5.92 13.49
CA ILE A 261 2.70 4.62 13.86
C ILE A 261 3.67 3.83 14.74
N VAL A 262 4.93 3.72 14.33
CA VAL A 262 5.94 2.98 15.11
C VAL A 262 6.21 3.70 16.45
N THR A 263 6.23 5.03 16.46
CA THR A 263 6.38 5.83 17.68
C THR A 263 5.22 5.60 18.64
N LEU A 264 3.97 5.61 18.14
CA LEU A 264 2.78 5.30 18.94
C LEU A 264 2.89 3.93 19.60
N ASN A 265 3.19 2.87 18.82
CA ASN A 265 3.39 1.52 19.37
C ASN A 265 4.51 1.49 20.42
N ALA A 266 5.65 2.13 20.13
CA ALA A 266 6.78 2.20 21.04
C ALA A 266 6.43 2.90 22.37
N ARG A 267 5.65 3.98 22.32
CA ARG A 267 5.21 4.71 23.53
C ARG A 267 4.18 3.94 24.35
N LEU A 268 3.36 3.11 23.71
CA LEU A 268 2.40 2.25 24.41
C LEU A 268 3.06 1.07 25.12
N GLU A 269 4.16 0.54 24.57
CA GLU A 269 4.71 -0.77 24.93
C GLU A 269 6.07 -0.71 25.64
N LEU A 270 6.91 0.25 25.27
CA LEU A 270 8.33 0.25 25.62
C LEU A 270 8.65 1.35 26.65
N PRO A 271 9.72 1.18 27.46
CA PRO A 271 10.24 2.26 28.28
C PRO A 271 10.65 3.46 27.42
N SER A 272 10.47 4.69 27.91
CA SER A 272 10.72 5.92 27.14
C SER A 272 12.10 5.95 26.47
N ARG A 273 13.15 5.52 27.17
CA ARG A 273 14.51 5.46 26.61
C ARG A 273 14.62 4.55 25.38
N VAL A 274 13.91 3.43 25.37
CA VAL A 274 13.89 2.50 24.23
C VAL A 274 13.10 3.10 23.08
N GLY A 275 11.94 3.73 23.38
CA GLY A 275 11.16 4.48 22.40
C GLY A 275 11.98 5.59 21.73
N ASP A 276 12.79 6.34 22.50
CA ASP A 276 13.65 7.40 21.96
C ASP A 276 14.73 6.83 21.02
N LEU A 277 15.33 5.71 21.38
CA LEU A 277 16.33 5.05 20.54
C LEU A 277 15.70 4.53 19.23
N LEU A 278 14.51 3.96 19.31
CA LEU A 278 13.76 3.51 18.14
C LEU A 278 13.38 4.69 17.24
N LEU A 279 12.88 5.79 17.79
CA LEU A 279 12.56 6.98 17.00
C LEU A 279 13.80 7.57 16.32
N LYS A 280 14.95 7.61 17.01
CA LYS A 280 16.22 8.06 16.39
C LYS A 280 16.62 7.17 15.23
N PHE A 281 16.49 5.86 15.40
CA PHE A 281 16.75 4.88 14.36
C PHE A 281 15.81 5.07 13.16
N LEU A 282 14.51 5.30 13.38
CA LEU A 282 13.55 5.56 12.31
C LEU A 282 13.88 6.84 11.54
N CYS A 283 14.24 7.93 12.22
CA CYS A 283 14.65 9.15 11.55
C CYS A 283 15.87 8.93 10.64
N GLN A 284 16.83 8.10 11.08
CA GLN A 284 17.99 7.74 10.28
C GLN A 284 17.63 6.87 9.07
N VAL A 285 16.81 5.83 9.28
CA VAL A 285 16.40 4.91 8.21
C VAL A 285 15.57 5.61 7.14
N PHE A 286 14.65 6.49 7.53
CA PHE A 286 13.84 7.25 6.58
C PHE A 286 14.58 8.46 5.97
N GLY A 287 15.79 8.76 6.44
CA GLY A 287 16.60 9.87 5.92
C GLY A 287 15.99 11.24 6.23
N PHE A 288 15.30 11.38 7.37
CA PHE A 288 14.72 12.66 7.76
C PHE A 288 15.81 13.68 8.09
N ASP A 289 15.59 14.92 7.65
CA ASP A 289 16.45 16.04 8.01
C ASP A 289 16.28 16.44 9.49
N GLN A 290 17.06 17.43 9.94
CA GLN A 290 16.99 17.89 11.32
C GLN A 290 15.63 18.54 11.65
N THR A 291 14.98 19.18 10.68
CA THR A 291 13.68 19.84 10.85
C THR A 291 12.61 18.80 11.17
N MET A 292 12.53 17.73 10.38
CA MET A 292 11.55 16.66 10.55
C MET A 292 11.88 15.77 11.76
N THR A 293 13.16 15.56 12.04
CA THR A 293 13.59 14.93 13.30
C THR A 293 13.14 15.76 14.51
N ASP A 294 13.34 17.07 14.49
CA ASP A 294 12.91 17.96 15.57
C ASP A 294 11.38 17.98 15.70
N PHE A 295 10.64 18.00 14.59
CA PHE A 295 9.19 17.86 14.59
C PHE A 295 8.76 16.57 15.28
N LEU A 296 9.31 15.41 14.90
CA LEU A 296 8.95 14.12 15.48
C LEU A 296 9.23 14.05 16.98
N PHE A 297 10.42 14.48 17.42
CA PHE A 297 10.79 14.42 18.84
C PHE A 297 10.12 15.48 19.69
N LYS A 298 10.16 16.74 19.26
CA LYS A 298 9.78 17.90 20.09
C LYS A 298 8.33 18.30 19.86
N GLY A 299 7.84 18.19 18.63
CA GLY A 299 6.48 18.54 18.24
C GLY A 299 5.49 17.41 18.50
N TYR A 300 5.60 16.33 17.72
CA TYR A 300 4.66 15.21 17.71
C TYR A 300 4.75 14.36 18.99
N ASP A 301 5.93 13.80 19.31
CA ASP A 301 6.05 12.81 20.38
C ASP A 301 5.80 13.42 21.77
N THR A 302 6.24 14.65 22.03
CA THR A 302 5.91 15.38 23.28
C THR A 302 4.40 15.48 23.49
N ARG A 303 3.66 15.84 22.43
CA ARG A 303 2.19 15.97 22.49
C ARG A 303 1.54 14.61 22.67
N LEU A 304 1.98 13.61 21.91
CA LEU A 304 1.49 12.25 22.03
C LEU A 304 1.67 11.71 23.45
N GLN A 305 2.86 11.84 24.05
CA GLN A 305 3.11 11.40 25.43
C GLN A 305 2.19 12.12 26.42
N THR A 306 1.94 13.41 26.23
CA THR A 306 1.00 14.18 27.07
C THR A 306 -0.42 13.61 26.99
N LEU A 307 -0.90 13.29 25.79
CA LEU A 307 -2.22 12.68 25.58
C LEU A 307 -2.30 11.26 26.16
N LEU A 308 -1.23 10.47 26.04
CA LEU A 308 -1.18 9.11 26.57
C LEU A 308 -1.18 9.10 28.11
N LEU A 309 -0.59 10.10 28.76
CA LEU A 309 -0.60 10.21 30.23
C LEU A 309 -1.99 10.49 30.81
N THR A 310 -2.87 11.16 30.04
CA THR A 310 -4.24 11.46 30.45
C THR A 310 -5.25 10.40 30.02
N SER A 311 -4.82 9.41 29.24
CA SER A 311 -5.66 8.35 28.70
C SER A 311 -5.67 7.10 29.58
N PRO A 312 -6.70 6.23 29.46
CA PRO A 312 -6.70 4.92 30.12
C PRO A 312 -5.46 4.13 29.75
N GLN A 313 -4.75 3.64 30.77
CA GLN A 313 -3.51 2.89 30.58
C GLN A 313 -3.81 1.45 30.15
N LEU A 314 -3.06 0.97 29.14
CA LEU A 314 -3.15 -0.42 28.71
C LEU A 314 -2.72 -1.38 29.83
N SER A 315 -3.45 -2.49 29.96
CA SER A 315 -3.05 -3.57 30.85
C SER A 315 -1.73 -4.20 30.39
N SER A 316 -1.00 -4.85 31.30
CA SER A 316 0.25 -5.54 30.91
C SER A 316 0.02 -6.69 29.91
N SER A 317 -1.17 -7.30 29.90
CA SER A 317 -1.53 -8.29 28.88
C SER A 317 -1.70 -7.64 27.51
N ASP A 318 -2.40 -6.51 27.44
CA ASP A 318 -2.64 -5.81 26.16
C ASP A 318 -1.33 -5.28 25.58
N LYS A 319 -0.45 -4.72 26.43
CA LYS A 319 0.90 -4.31 26.02
C LYS A 319 1.71 -5.45 25.42
N ARG A 320 1.62 -6.66 25.99
CA ARG A 320 2.32 -7.84 25.44
C ARG A 320 1.73 -8.30 24.11
N VAL A 321 0.41 -8.24 23.96
CA VAL A 321 -0.26 -8.58 22.69
C VAL A 321 0.12 -7.58 21.61
N LEU A 322 0.09 -6.28 21.93
CA LEU A 322 0.47 -5.22 21.01
C LEU A 322 1.94 -5.36 20.60
N LEU A 323 2.84 -5.57 21.56
CA LEU A 323 4.27 -5.76 21.28
C LEU A 323 4.56 -6.94 20.35
N LYS A 324 3.91 -8.08 20.59
CA LYS A 324 4.06 -9.24 19.69
C LYS A 324 3.57 -8.91 18.28
N ARG A 325 2.40 -8.28 18.15
CA ARG A 325 1.84 -7.88 16.85
C ARG A 325 2.72 -6.85 16.14
N GLY A 326 3.16 -5.82 16.85
CA GLY A 326 4.08 -4.80 16.36
C GLY A 326 5.39 -5.42 15.86
N LEU A 327 6.00 -6.33 16.62
CA LEU A 327 7.20 -7.05 16.19
C LEU A 327 6.94 -7.90 14.94
N GLY A 328 5.82 -8.62 14.86
CA GLY A 328 5.48 -9.39 13.67
C GLY A 328 5.30 -8.52 12.42
N VAL A 329 4.68 -7.34 12.56
CA VAL A 329 4.57 -6.35 11.48
C VAL A 329 5.94 -5.81 11.08
N LEU A 330 6.79 -5.43 12.05
CA LEU A 330 8.15 -4.94 11.79
C LEU A 330 9.03 -5.99 11.10
N VAL A 331 8.87 -7.27 11.43
CA VAL A 331 9.57 -8.37 10.74
C VAL A 331 9.18 -8.43 9.26
N LYS A 332 7.87 -8.34 8.94
CA LYS A 332 7.41 -8.34 7.54
C LYS A 332 7.85 -7.09 6.79
N ILE A 333 7.66 -5.92 7.38
CA ILE A 333 8.04 -4.64 6.75
C ILE A 333 9.55 -4.58 6.54
N GLY A 334 10.35 -4.93 7.55
CA GLY A 334 11.81 -4.94 7.43
C GLY A 334 12.30 -5.90 6.35
N TYR A 335 11.65 -7.06 6.23
CA TYR A 335 11.93 -8.01 5.16
C TYR A 335 11.54 -7.49 3.77
N ALA A 336 10.33 -6.93 3.63
CA ALA A 336 9.88 -6.27 2.40
C ALA A 336 10.84 -5.15 2.01
N MET A 337 11.21 -4.27 2.94
CA MET A 337 12.16 -3.17 2.68
C MET A 337 13.55 -3.64 2.26
N THR A 338 13.98 -4.82 2.72
CA THR A 338 15.29 -5.40 2.35
C THR A 338 15.30 -5.96 0.93
N TRP A 339 14.17 -6.51 0.47
CA TRP A 339 14.11 -7.28 -0.79
C TRP A 339 13.26 -6.64 -1.89
N GLN A 340 12.39 -5.67 -1.56
CA GLN A 340 11.39 -5.12 -2.48
C GLN A 340 11.53 -3.61 -2.70
N GLU A 341 11.93 -2.83 -1.67
CA GLU A 341 11.76 -1.35 -1.70
C GLU A 341 13.04 -0.53 -1.88
N GLU A 342 14.16 -1.12 -2.35
CA GLU A 342 15.47 -0.45 -2.51
C GLU A 342 15.98 0.34 -1.27
N LEU A 343 15.31 0.25 -0.11
CA LEU A 343 15.61 1.05 1.08
C LEU A 343 16.97 0.66 1.66
N PHE A 344 17.33 -0.61 1.52
CA PHE A 344 18.66 -1.11 1.82
C PHE A 344 19.40 -1.35 0.51
N VAL A 345 20.24 -0.39 0.13
CA VAL A 345 21.10 -0.52 -1.06
C VAL A 345 22.34 -1.34 -0.68
N GLY A 346 22.53 -2.48 -1.34
CA GLY A 346 23.71 -3.30 -1.16
C GLY A 346 24.02 -4.10 -2.42
N PRO A 347 25.27 -4.10 -2.93
CA PRO A 347 25.61 -4.71 -4.22
C PRO A 347 25.36 -6.23 -4.30
N TRP A 348 25.11 -6.87 -3.16
CA TRP A 348 24.79 -8.28 -3.08
C TRP A 348 23.29 -8.56 -3.07
N LEU A 349 22.44 -7.62 -2.63
CA LEU A 349 20.99 -7.82 -2.50
C LEU A 349 20.33 -8.03 -3.86
N ASP A 350 20.78 -7.30 -4.89
CA ASP A 350 20.27 -7.41 -6.25
C ASP A 350 20.80 -8.63 -7.02
N SER A 351 21.70 -9.41 -6.41
CA SER A 351 22.26 -10.57 -7.07
C SER A 351 21.21 -11.69 -7.22
N PRO A 352 21.20 -12.45 -8.34
CA PRO A 352 20.29 -13.59 -8.50
C PRO A 352 20.39 -14.61 -7.35
N GLY A 353 21.59 -14.77 -6.76
CA GLY A 353 21.83 -15.63 -5.62
C GLY A 353 21.12 -15.13 -4.35
N ALA A 354 21.22 -13.83 -4.07
CA ALA A 354 20.54 -13.23 -2.93
C ALA A 354 19.02 -13.28 -3.11
N ASN A 355 18.48 -12.94 -4.28
CA ASN A 355 17.05 -13.05 -4.57
C ASN A 355 16.51 -14.48 -4.37
N LYS A 356 17.28 -15.50 -4.77
CA LYS A 356 16.92 -16.91 -4.51
C LYS A 356 16.92 -17.25 -3.01
N ILE A 357 17.87 -16.74 -2.26
CA ILE A 357 17.92 -16.91 -0.79
C ILE A 357 16.75 -16.19 -0.14
N GLY A 358 16.45 -14.95 -0.56
CA GLY A 358 15.26 -14.22 -0.15
C GLY A 358 14.01 -15.08 -0.37
N ALA A 359 13.72 -15.46 -1.60
CA ALA A 359 12.56 -16.30 -1.93
C ALA A 359 12.48 -17.60 -1.08
N LEU A 360 13.62 -18.25 -0.79
CA LEU A 360 13.67 -19.45 0.05
C LEU A 360 13.33 -19.17 1.53
N VAL A 361 13.73 -18.01 2.05
CA VAL A 361 13.57 -17.62 3.46
C VAL A 361 12.20 -16.98 3.73
N MET A 362 11.57 -16.39 2.71
CA MET A 362 10.29 -15.69 2.83
C MET A 362 9.19 -16.51 3.54
N PRO A 363 8.99 -17.83 3.29
CA PRO A 363 7.99 -18.62 4.02
C PRO A 363 8.26 -18.69 5.53
N LEU A 364 9.54 -18.74 5.95
CA LEU A 364 9.92 -18.78 7.36
C LEU A 364 9.66 -17.43 8.04
N VAL A 365 9.98 -16.33 7.35
CA VAL A 365 9.71 -14.96 7.83
C VAL A 365 8.21 -14.74 8.00
N ASN A 366 7.42 -15.16 7.00
CA ASN A 366 5.96 -15.09 7.08
C ASN A 366 5.42 -15.95 8.23
N ALA A 367 5.87 -17.19 8.38
CA ALA A 367 5.43 -18.05 9.48
C ALA A 367 5.76 -17.47 10.87
N ALA A 368 6.97 -16.90 11.04
CA ALA A 368 7.37 -16.26 12.29
C ALA A 368 6.51 -15.02 12.59
N ALA A 369 6.28 -14.17 11.59
CA ALA A 369 5.44 -12.99 11.74
C ALA A 369 3.95 -13.33 11.96
N ASP A 370 3.45 -14.37 11.31
CA ASP A 370 2.08 -14.87 11.49
C ASP A 370 1.87 -15.41 12.91
N GLU A 371 2.87 -16.12 13.46
CA GLU A 371 2.84 -16.58 14.85
C GLU A 371 2.87 -15.41 15.85
N LEU A 372 3.69 -14.39 15.58
CA LEU A 372 3.77 -13.19 16.40
C LEU A 372 2.48 -12.36 16.37
N THR A 373 1.87 -12.21 15.19
CA THR A 373 0.66 -11.41 15.02
C THR A 373 -0.61 -12.16 15.41
N GLY A 374 -0.58 -13.50 15.32
CA GLY A 374 -1.76 -14.36 15.34
C GLY A 374 -2.59 -14.28 14.06
N ILE A 375 -2.10 -13.60 13.01
CA ILE A 375 -2.77 -13.49 11.71
C ILE A 375 -2.23 -14.60 10.81
N ARG A 376 -3.11 -15.47 10.32
CA ARG A 376 -2.77 -16.48 9.31
C ARG A 376 -3.57 -16.19 8.05
N PRO A 377 -3.01 -15.43 7.09
CA PRO A 377 -3.75 -15.00 5.91
C PRO A 377 -4.18 -16.16 4.99
N TRP A 378 -3.57 -17.35 5.15
CA TRP A 378 -3.75 -18.49 4.24
C TRP A 378 -4.17 -19.80 4.96
N GLY A 379 -4.80 -19.69 6.13
CA GLY A 379 -5.22 -20.83 6.97
C GLY A 379 -6.38 -21.66 6.42
#